data_AF-A0A850KDE1-F1
#
_entry.id   AF-A0A850KDE1-F1
#
_cell.length_a   1.000
_cell.length_b   1.000
_cell.length_c   1.000
_cell.angle_alpha   90.00
_cell.angle_beta   90.00
_cell.angle_gamma   90.00
#
_symmetry.space_group_name_H-M   'P 1'
#
loop_
_entity.id
_entity.type
_entity.pdbx_description
1 polymer ?
#
loop_
_entity_poly.entity_id
_entity_poly.type
_entity_poly.pdbx_seq_one_letter_code
_entity_poly.pdbx_strand_id
1 'polypeptide(L)'
;THSPKAGQGMNVSMQDTFNLGWKLAYVLQGRAEKSFLHSYSAERWAEAKRLVETDHEWARIMSAPPGESELDKGDEPRFVRQFKENLEFTGGLAVKYDESFLTGPATYQALATGEEIGRRFHSAPVVRLADAKQLQLGHVAEADGRWRIYAFAGKNDTSDKGSAIHKLADWLESDKNSPVVKFTGKEENIDALIDFRAIFQQTFDQLAYENMPSLLCPTKGKLGLQDHEKVFCVDHKGQGDIFDMRGIDREKGCMVIVRPDQYIAHVLPLDAYDEVAAFFGGFLIEPKA
;
A
#
# COMPACT_ATOMS: atom_id res chain seq x y z
N THR A 1 20.40 5.01 -19.58
CA THR A 1 21.38 4.80 -18.51
C THR A 1 21.77 6.16 -17.95
N HIS A 2 22.02 6.24 -16.65
CA HIS A 2 22.28 7.48 -15.90
C HIS A 2 23.59 7.41 -15.12
N SER A 3 23.99 8.53 -14.51
CA SER A 3 25.22 8.62 -13.73
C SER A 3 25.20 7.71 -12.49
N PRO A 4 26.34 7.14 -12.06
CA PRO A 4 26.42 6.45 -10.78
C PRO A 4 26.36 7.38 -9.56
N LYS A 5 26.38 8.72 -9.76
CA LYS A 5 26.48 9.72 -8.68
C LYS A 5 25.37 9.63 -7.63
N ALA A 6 24.16 9.22 -8.02
CA ALA A 6 23.03 9.07 -7.11
C ALA A 6 22.86 7.63 -6.56
N GLY A 7 23.71 6.67 -6.98
CA GLY A 7 23.63 5.27 -6.51
C GLY A 7 22.36 4.51 -6.92
N GLN A 8 21.58 5.02 -7.88
CA GLN A 8 20.22 4.53 -8.17
C GLN A 8 20.17 3.31 -9.09
N GLY A 9 21.24 2.99 -9.84
CA GLY A 9 21.21 1.99 -10.91
C GLY A 9 20.60 0.65 -10.51
N MET A 10 21.18 -0.03 -9.52
CA MET A 10 20.70 -1.33 -9.06
C MET A 10 19.32 -1.25 -8.39
N ASN A 11 19.07 -0.20 -7.59
CA ASN A 11 17.81 -0.02 -6.87
C ASN A 11 16.62 0.14 -7.84
N VAL A 12 16.79 0.95 -8.88
CA VAL A 12 15.77 1.15 -9.92
C VAL A 12 15.53 -0.13 -10.72
N SER A 13 16.59 -0.85 -11.11
CA SER A 13 16.46 -2.11 -11.84
C SER A 13 15.73 -3.19 -11.05
N MET A 14 15.94 -3.27 -9.73
CA MET A 14 15.19 -4.19 -8.87
C MET A 14 13.71 -3.77 -8.75
N GLN A 15 13.42 -2.47 -8.70
CA GLN A 15 12.03 -1.97 -8.67
C GLN A 15 11.30 -2.21 -9.99
N ASP A 16 12.00 -2.17 -11.15
CA ASP A 16 11.42 -2.53 -12.44
C ASP A 16 10.92 -3.98 -12.45
N THR A 17 11.74 -4.91 -11.97
CA THR A 17 11.36 -6.33 -11.93
C THR A 17 10.37 -6.65 -10.81
N PHE A 18 10.39 -5.91 -9.69
CA PHE A 18 9.37 -6.02 -8.65
C PHE A 18 7.99 -5.58 -9.16
N ASN A 19 7.92 -4.52 -9.97
CA ASN A 19 6.71 -4.08 -10.65
C ASN A 19 6.23 -5.09 -11.71
N LEU A 20 7.12 -5.63 -12.54
CA LEU A 20 6.74 -6.53 -13.62
C LEU A 20 6.39 -7.96 -13.13
N GLY A 21 7.05 -8.44 -12.08
CA GLY A 21 7.00 -9.84 -11.65
C GLY A 21 5.58 -10.31 -11.30
N TRP A 22 4.86 -9.56 -10.47
CA TRP A 22 3.50 -9.94 -10.08
C TRP A 22 2.51 -9.82 -11.24
N LYS A 23 2.70 -8.84 -12.15
CA LYS A 23 1.87 -8.66 -13.34
C LYS A 23 2.01 -9.84 -14.30
N LEU A 24 3.24 -10.31 -14.52
CA LEU A 24 3.51 -11.52 -15.28
C LEU A 24 2.85 -12.75 -14.63
N ALA A 25 2.98 -12.90 -13.31
CA ALA A 25 2.33 -14.00 -12.59
C ALA A 25 0.81 -14.02 -12.80
N TYR A 26 0.15 -12.86 -12.75
CA TYR A 26 -1.29 -12.75 -12.95
C TYR A 26 -1.71 -13.17 -14.36
N VAL A 27 -1.00 -12.72 -15.39
CA VAL A 27 -1.29 -13.12 -16.77
C VAL A 27 -1.05 -14.61 -16.98
N LEU A 28 0.05 -15.15 -16.45
CA LEU A 28 0.39 -16.58 -16.59
C LEU A 28 -0.58 -17.49 -15.84
N GLN A 29 -1.13 -17.04 -14.71
CA GLN A 29 -2.17 -17.74 -13.95
C GLN A 29 -3.58 -17.53 -14.53
N GLY A 30 -3.73 -16.72 -15.59
CA GLY A 30 -5.02 -16.42 -16.19
C GLY A 30 -5.92 -15.52 -15.33
N ARG A 31 -5.33 -14.77 -14.39
CA ARG A 31 -6.04 -13.80 -13.52
C ARG A 31 -6.20 -12.42 -14.14
N ALA A 32 -5.44 -12.12 -15.19
CA ALA A 32 -5.52 -10.85 -15.91
C ALA A 32 -5.23 -11.04 -17.41
N GLU A 33 -5.76 -10.15 -18.24
CA GLU A 33 -5.52 -10.16 -19.69
C GLU A 33 -4.08 -9.78 -20.04
N LYS A 34 -3.60 -10.18 -21.22
CA LYS A 34 -2.22 -9.86 -21.67
C LYS A 34 -1.95 -8.35 -21.72
N SER A 35 -2.99 -7.55 -22.00
CA SER A 35 -2.91 -6.09 -22.03
C SER A 35 -2.55 -5.49 -20.66
N PHE A 36 -2.75 -6.22 -19.56
CA PHE A 36 -2.35 -5.83 -18.21
C PHE A 36 -0.86 -5.50 -18.11
N LEU A 37 -0.02 -6.17 -18.91
CA LEU A 37 1.42 -5.96 -18.96
C LEU A 37 1.82 -4.60 -19.55
N HIS A 38 0.94 -3.92 -20.29
CA HIS A 38 1.23 -2.58 -20.81
C HIS A 38 1.43 -1.56 -19.70
N SER A 39 0.84 -1.78 -18.52
CA SER A 39 1.05 -0.92 -17.34
C SER A 39 2.52 -0.86 -16.91
N TYR A 40 3.31 -1.92 -17.08
CA TYR A 40 4.73 -1.89 -16.73
C TYR A 40 5.47 -0.81 -17.51
N SER A 41 5.28 -0.78 -18.84
CA SER A 41 5.94 0.22 -19.68
C SER A 41 5.42 1.62 -19.36
N ALA A 42 4.10 1.79 -19.19
CA ALA A 42 3.51 3.09 -18.90
C ALA A 42 4.03 3.68 -17.58
N GLU A 43 4.08 2.87 -16.52
CA GLU A 43 4.52 3.27 -15.18
C GLU A 43 6.03 3.49 -15.11
N ARG A 44 6.83 2.52 -15.58
CA ARG A 44 8.29 2.53 -15.38
C ARG A 44 9.03 3.43 -16.37
N TRP A 45 8.47 3.66 -17.55
CA TRP A 45 9.07 4.61 -18.50
C TRP A 45 8.97 6.05 -18.01
N ALA A 46 7.82 6.45 -17.44
CA ALA A 46 7.65 7.77 -16.84
C ALA A 46 8.66 8.02 -15.71
N GLU A 47 8.85 7.01 -14.83
CA GLU A 47 9.82 7.11 -13.74
C GLU A 47 11.27 7.09 -14.25
N ALA A 48 11.61 6.25 -15.23
CA ALA A 48 12.94 6.24 -15.82
C ALA A 48 13.29 7.59 -16.50
N LYS A 49 12.31 8.24 -17.13
CA LYS A 49 12.48 9.58 -17.69
C LYS A 49 12.74 10.61 -16.58
N ARG A 50 11.92 10.60 -15.53
CA ARG A 50 12.10 11.47 -14.35
C ARG A 50 13.48 11.28 -13.71
N LEU A 51 13.93 10.04 -13.55
CA LEU A 51 15.25 9.68 -13.04
C LEU A 51 16.38 10.31 -13.86
N VAL A 52 16.30 10.22 -15.20
CA VAL A 52 17.32 10.79 -16.09
C VAL A 52 17.34 12.32 -16.01
N GLU A 53 16.17 12.95 -15.95
CA GLU A 53 16.05 14.41 -15.82
C GLU A 53 16.63 14.90 -14.50
N THR A 54 16.25 14.29 -13.38
CA THR A 54 16.77 14.64 -12.04
C THR A 54 18.25 14.34 -11.89
N ASP A 55 18.76 13.22 -12.42
CA ASP A 55 20.19 12.89 -12.40
C ASP A 55 21.01 13.91 -13.19
N HIS A 56 20.48 14.43 -14.30
CA HIS A 56 21.19 15.44 -15.09
C HIS A 56 21.33 16.77 -14.34
N GLU A 57 20.30 17.19 -13.60
CA GLU A 57 20.35 18.35 -12.70
C GLU A 57 21.32 18.12 -11.54
N TRP A 58 21.23 16.96 -10.89
CA TRP A 58 22.10 16.57 -9.78
C TRP A 58 23.58 16.49 -10.20
N ALA A 59 23.86 15.92 -11.38
CA ALA A 59 25.21 15.82 -11.91
C ALA A 59 25.84 17.19 -12.17
N ARG A 60 25.06 18.17 -12.65
CA ARG A 60 25.52 19.57 -12.83
C ARG A 60 25.80 20.25 -11.49
N ILE A 61 24.93 20.04 -10.51
CA ILE A 61 25.10 20.58 -9.15
C ILE A 61 26.40 20.07 -8.52
N MET A 62 26.64 18.76 -8.60
CA MET A 62 27.82 18.09 -8.04
C MET A 62 29.13 18.40 -8.76
N SER A 63 29.04 18.83 -10.03
CA SER A 63 30.21 19.15 -10.86
C SER A 63 30.51 20.65 -10.92
N ALA A 64 29.69 21.50 -10.31
CA ALA A 64 29.99 22.92 -10.18
C ALA A 64 31.17 23.09 -9.20
N PRO A 65 32.20 23.88 -9.55
CA PRO A 65 33.30 24.17 -8.62
C PRO A 65 32.75 24.86 -7.36
N PRO A 66 33.30 24.57 -6.17
CA PRO A 66 32.97 25.33 -4.96
C PRO A 66 33.36 26.79 -5.20
N GLY A 67 32.36 27.66 -5.39
CA GLY A 67 32.57 29.10 -5.51
C GLY A 67 32.77 29.73 -4.13
N GLU A 68 33.40 30.89 -4.05
CA GLU A 68 33.75 31.63 -2.81
C GLU A 68 32.56 31.96 -1.86
N SER A 69 31.32 31.58 -2.17
CA SER A 69 30.15 31.74 -1.30
C SER A 69 29.99 30.65 -0.23
N GLU A 70 31.02 29.86 0.05
CA GLU A 70 30.96 28.73 1.00
C GLU A 70 31.02 29.12 2.50
N LEU A 71 31.18 30.40 2.86
CA LEU A 71 31.43 30.77 4.27
C LEU A 71 30.61 31.92 4.85
N ASP A 72 29.62 32.50 4.16
CA ASP A 72 29.00 33.73 4.69
C ASP A 72 27.49 33.62 4.95
N LYS A 73 27.14 33.90 6.22
CA LYS A 73 25.83 34.22 6.80
C LYS A 73 24.94 33.09 7.34
N GLY A 74 25.47 32.11 8.08
CA GLY A 74 24.68 31.32 9.04
C GLY A 74 23.55 30.44 8.47
N ASP A 75 23.34 30.47 7.15
CA ASP A 75 22.42 29.63 6.42
C ASP A 75 23.13 28.35 5.93
N GLU A 76 22.34 27.29 5.77
CA GLU A 76 22.81 25.96 5.39
C GLU A 76 23.59 25.94 4.06
N PRO A 77 24.76 25.26 3.97
CA PRO A 77 25.54 25.19 2.73
C PRO A 77 24.69 24.70 1.55
N ARG A 78 24.88 25.30 0.37
CA ARG A 78 24.12 24.97 -0.86
C ARG A 78 24.04 23.47 -1.13
N PHE A 79 25.16 22.76 -0.98
CA PHE A 79 25.21 21.31 -1.15
C PHE A 79 24.28 20.57 -0.17
N VAL A 80 24.28 20.96 1.11
CA VAL A 80 23.43 20.34 2.14
C VAL A 80 21.96 20.62 1.87
N ARG A 81 21.61 21.86 1.52
CA ARG A 81 20.24 22.23 1.14
C ARG A 81 19.76 21.41 -0.06
N GLN A 82 20.56 21.34 -1.11
CA GLN A 82 20.22 20.58 -2.32
C GLN A 82 20.16 19.06 -2.04
N PHE A 83 21.01 18.55 -1.17
CA PHE A 83 20.93 17.15 -0.72
C PHE A 83 19.61 16.89 0.01
N LYS A 84 19.20 17.77 0.93
CA LYS A 84 17.91 17.68 1.62
C LYS A 84 16.72 17.74 0.66
N GLU A 85 16.76 18.67 -0.31
CA GLU A 85 15.73 18.80 -1.35
C GLU A 85 15.63 17.55 -2.24
N ASN A 86 16.69 16.74 -2.34
CA ASN A 86 16.74 15.51 -3.15
C ASN A 86 16.76 14.21 -2.31
N LEU A 87 16.46 14.26 -1.01
CA LEU A 87 16.49 13.09 -0.12
C LEU A 87 15.48 12.00 -0.53
N GLU A 88 14.28 12.39 -0.94
CA GLU A 88 13.28 11.40 -1.38
C GLU A 88 13.74 10.66 -2.64
N PHE A 89 14.39 11.37 -3.55
CA PHE A 89 14.90 10.80 -4.79
C PHE A 89 16.07 9.85 -4.53
N THR A 90 17.07 10.31 -3.78
CA THR A 90 18.25 9.50 -3.43
C THR A 90 17.88 8.31 -2.53
N GLY A 91 16.85 8.46 -1.69
CA GLY A 91 16.28 7.39 -0.87
C GLY A 91 15.40 6.39 -1.64
N GLY A 92 15.13 6.60 -2.93
CA GLY A 92 14.27 5.72 -3.73
C GLY A 92 12.78 5.80 -3.34
N LEU A 93 12.36 6.87 -2.68
CA LEU A 93 10.99 7.09 -2.16
C LEU A 93 10.17 8.07 -3.00
N ALA A 94 10.78 8.62 -4.05
CA ALA A 94 10.16 9.66 -4.89
C ALA A 94 9.16 9.13 -5.93
N VAL A 95 9.11 7.80 -6.15
CA VAL A 95 8.24 7.19 -7.15
C VAL A 95 6.78 7.48 -6.81
N LYS A 96 6.07 8.03 -7.78
CA LYS A 96 4.62 8.23 -7.75
C LYS A 96 4.06 7.90 -9.12
N TYR A 97 3.22 6.87 -9.19
CA TYR A 97 2.53 6.51 -10.42
C TYR A 97 1.38 7.48 -10.72
N ASP A 98 1.21 7.78 -12.00
CA ASP A 98 0.08 8.54 -12.51
C ASP A 98 -1.22 7.71 -12.42
N GLU A 99 -2.35 8.41 -12.49
CA GLU A 99 -3.68 7.78 -12.55
C GLU A 99 -3.79 6.83 -13.75
N SER A 100 -4.32 5.64 -13.49
CA SER A 100 -4.48 4.58 -14.48
C SER A 100 -5.50 3.55 -13.98
N PHE A 101 -5.70 2.47 -14.73
CA PHE A 101 -6.55 1.36 -14.26
C PHE A 101 -5.97 0.60 -13.04
N LEU A 102 -4.70 0.82 -12.66
CA LEU A 102 -4.09 0.27 -11.44
C LEU A 102 -3.86 1.30 -10.33
N THR A 103 -4.12 2.57 -10.62
CA THR A 103 -3.92 3.70 -9.70
C THR A 103 -5.13 4.61 -9.83
N GLY A 104 -6.07 4.49 -8.89
CA GLY A 104 -7.34 5.22 -8.91
C GLY A 104 -7.20 6.73 -8.71
N PRO A 105 -8.29 7.49 -8.91
CA PRO A 105 -8.29 8.93 -8.74
C PRO A 105 -8.14 9.35 -7.27
N ALA A 106 -7.60 10.54 -7.05
CA ALA A 106 -7.36 11.11 -5.72
C ALA A 106 -8.61 11.71 -5.04
N THR A 107 -9.82 11.29 -5.44
CA THR A 107 -11.11 11.82 -4.96
C THR A 107 -11.24 11.81 -3.44
N TYR A 108 -10.72 10.77 -2.78
CA TYR A 108 -10.83 10.57 -1.33
C TYR A 108 -9.48 10.62 -0.60
N GLN A 109 -8.44 11.21 -1.22
CA GLN A 109 -7.09 11.27 -0.64
C GLN A 109 -7.05 11.91 0.76
N ALA A 110 -7.97 12.82 1.05
CA ALA A 110 -8.09 13.49 2.35
C ALA A 110 -8.38 12.52 3.52
N LEU A 111 -8.86 11.30 3.25
CA LEU A 111 -9.08 10.30 4.28
C LEU A 111 -7.78 9.66 4.80
N ALA A 112 -6.67 9.78 4.05
CA ALA A 112 -5.37 9.22 4.41
C ALA A 112 -4.24 10.07 3.81
N THR A 113 -4.01 11.27 4.36
CA THR A 113 -3.11 12.25 3.71
C THR A 113 -1.65 11.80 3.63
N GLY A 114 -1.23 10.89 4.51
CA GLY A 114 0.11 10.31 4.54
C GLY A 114 0.28 9.03 3.70
N GLU A 115 -0.80 8.49 3.15
CA GLU A 115 -0.79 7.36 2.20
C GLU A 115 -1.22 7.88 0.82
N GLU A 116 -0.30 8.60 0.17
CA GLU A 116 -0.54 9.21 -1.14
C GLU A 116 -0.73 8.15 -2.24
N ILE A 117 -1.84 8.22 -2.96
CA ILE A 117 -2.13 7.32 -4.08
C ILE A 117 -1.03 7.41 -5.14
N GLY A 118 -0.61 6.25 -5.64
CA GLY A 118 0.49 6.10 -6.59
C GLY A 118 1.87 6.03 -5.92
N ARG A 119 2.00 6.34 -4.63
CA ARG A 119 3.26 6.15 -3.87
C ARG A 119 3.29 4.80 -3.15
N ARG A 120 4.49 4.42 -2.70
CA ARG A 120 4.70 3.20 -1.89
C ARG A 120 4.06 3.34 -0.51
N PHE A 121 3.32 2.32 -0.08
CA PHE A 121 2.68 2.27 1.23
C PHE A 121 3.68 2.52 2.35
N HIS A 122 3.45 3.54 3.16
CA HIS A 122 4.40 3.96 4.18
C HIS A 122 4.15 3.19 5.47
N SER A 123 4.89 2.11 5.72
CA SER A 123 4.70 1.35 6.96
C SER A 123 4.83 2.19 8.23
N ALA A 124 3.95 1.98 9.20
CA ALA A 124 4.01 2.57 10.54
C ALA A 124 3.85 1.48 11.62
N PRO A 125 4.29 1.75 12.87
CA PRO A 125 4.16 0.83 13.98
C PRO A 125 2.69 0.58 14.34
N VAL A 126 2.36 -0.68 14.58
CA VAL A 126 1.05 -1.15 15.06
C VAL A 126 1.24 -2.27 16.07
N VAL A 127 0.18 -2.60 16.81
CA VAL A 127 0.14 -3.76 17.69
C VAL A 127 -0.86 -4.77 17.14
N ARG A 128 -0.43 -6.02 16.94
CA ARG A 128 -1.33 -7.09 16.53
C ARG A 128 -2.25 -7.47 17.70
N LEU A 129 -3.56 -7.55 17.43
CA LEU A 129 -4.57 -7.79 18.46
C LEU A 129 -4.39 -9.14 19.16
N ALA A 130 -4.10 -10.20 18.40
CA ALA A 130 -4.10 -11.57 18.91
C ALA A 130 -3.01 -11.87 19.97
N ASP A 131 -1.89 -11.17 19.96
CA ASP A 131 -0.73 -11.47 20.81
C ASP A 131 0.00 -10.23 21.35
N ALA A 132 -0.58 -9.03 21.17
CA ALA A 132 0.00 -7.75 21.57
C ALA A 132 1.42 -7.49 21.02
N LYS A 133 1.81 -8.17 19.93
CA LYS A 133 3.12 -8.00 19.30
C LYS A 133 3.16 -6.65 18.59
N GLN A 134 4.18 -5.85 18.91
CA GLN A 134 4.47 -4.60 18.19
C GLN A 134 5.23 -4.93 16.91
N LEU A 135 4.82 -4.36 15.79
CA LEU A 135 5.44 -4.58 14.48
C LEU A 135 5.17 -3.41 13.53
N GLN A 136 5.77 -3.46 12.36
CA GLN A 136 5.53 -2.53 11.27
C GLN A 136 4.42 -3.07 10.37
N LEU A 137 3.34 -2.30 10.16
CA LEU A 137 2.16 -2.75 9.41
C LEU A 137 2.53 -3.18 7.98
N GLY A 138 3.37 -2.42 7.29
CA GLY A 138 3.78 -2.71 5.92
C GLY A 138 4.66 -3.96 5.80
N HIS A 139 5.27 -4.45 6.90
CA HIS A 139 6.07 -5.68 6.86
C HIS A 139 5.20 -6.95 6.83
N VAL A 140 3.90 -6.82 7.08
CA VAL A 140 2.95 -7.93 6.96
C VAL A 140 2.68 -8.27 5.49
N ALA A 141 2.92 -7.33 4.57
CA ALA A 141 2.82 -7.56 3.13
C ALA A 141 4.12 -8.17 2.57
N GLU A 142 4.08 -9.49 2.38
CA GLU A 142 5.13 -10.22 1.68
C GLU A 142 4.98 -10.11 0.14
N ALA A 143 6.07 -10.40 -0.57
CA ALA A 143 6.12 -10.44 -2.03
C ALA A 143 5.49 -11.73 -2.60
N ASP A 144 4.20 -11.95 -2.30
CA ASP A 144 3.44 -13.17 -2.61
C ASP A 144 2.40 -12.99 -3.73
N GLY A 145 2.38 -11.83 -4.37
CA GLY A 145 1.45 -11.53 -5.47
C GLY A 145 0.05 -11.10 -5.01
N ARG A 146 -0.24 -11.00 -3.71
CA ARG A 146 -1.57 -10.61 -3.23
C ARG A 146 -1.77 -9.10 -3.21
N TRP A 147 -3.00 -8.67 -3.49
CA TRP A 147 -3.44 -7.31 -3.17
C TRP A 147 -3.74 -7.21 -1.68
N ARG A 148 -3.61 -6.01 -1.12
CA ARG A 148 -3.95 -5.73 0.27
C ARG A 148 -5.06 -4.69 0.31
N ILE A 149 -5.99 -4.89 1.24
CA ILE A 149 -6.92 -3.86 1.66
C ILE A 149 -6.65 -3.62 3.15
N TYR A 150 -6.03 -2.49 3.47
CA TYR A 150 -5.87 -2.02 4.84
C TYR A 150 -7.08 -1.15 5.19
N ALA A 151 -8.01 -1.70 5.98
CA ALA A 151 -9.19 -0.99 6.44
C ALA A 151 -8.90 -0.34 7.80
N PHE A 152 -8.75 0.98 7.80
CA PHE A 152 -8.62 1.78 9.00
C PHE A 152 -10.00 2.13 9.54
N ALA A 153 -10.27 1.71 10.77
CA ALA A 153 -11.56 1.86 11.43
C ALA A 153 -11.80 3.31 11.89
N GLY A 154 -13.04 3.78 11.76
CA GLY A 154 -13.48 5.02 12.39
C GLY A 154 -13.46 4.92 13.92
N LYS A 155 -13.51 6.07 14.60
CA LYS A 155 -13.23 6.23 16.05
C LYS A 155 -14.03 5.31 16.97
N ASN A 156 -15.25 4.98 16.59
CA ASN A 156 -16.18 4.18 17.40
C ASN A 156 -16.40 2.77 16.84
N ASP A 157 -15.67 2.38 15.79
CA ASP A 157 -15.81 1.07 15.20
C ASP A 157 -14.95 0.06 15.97
N THR A 158 -15.60 -0.92 16.59
CA THR A 158 -15.01 -2.02 17.37
C THR A 158 -15.13 -3.37 16.66
N SER A 159 -15.54 -3.36 15.39
CA SER A 159 -15.94 -4.56 14.63
C SER A 159 -17.17 -5.30 15.14
N ASP A 160 -17.95 -4.71 16.05
CA ASP A 160 -19.24 -5.30 16.44
C ASP A 160 -20.20 -5.37 15.25
N LYS A 161 -21.14 -6.33 15.29
CA LYS A 161 -22.09 -6.54 14.19
C LYS A 161 -22.83 -5.25 13.83
N GLY A 162 -22.68 -4.82 12.58
CA GLY A 162 -23.28 -3.59 12.05
C GLY A 162 -22.34 -2.38 12.03
N SER A 163 -21.12 -2.48 12.59
CA SER A 163 -20.06 -1.50 12.38
C SER A 163 -19.61 -1.46 10.91
N ALA A 164 -18.84 -0.44 10.52
CA ALA A 164 -18.43 -0.27 9.14
C ALA A 164 -17.43 -1.37 8.72
N ILE A 165 -16.44 -1.68 9.57
CA ILE A 165 -15.49 -2.77 9.31
C ILE A 165 -16.19 -4.12 9.23
N HIS A 166 -17.16 -4.39 10.11
CA HIS A 166 -17.91 -5.64 10.08
C HIS A 166 -18.74 -5.78 8.80
N LYS A 167 -19.45 -4.71 8.40
CA LYS A 167 -20.22 -4.68 7.15
C LYS A 167 -19.34 -4.85 5.91
N LEU A 168 -18.18 -4.20 5.89
CA LEU A 168 -17.21 -4.34 4.81
C LEU A 168 -16.67 -5.78 4.74
N ALA A 169 -16.35 -6.39 5.89
CA ALA A 169 -15.91 -7.78 5.95
C ALA A 169 -16.99 -8.75 5.46
N ASP A 170 -18.23 -8.59 5.93
CA ASP A 170 -19.38 -9.40 5.50
C ASP A 170 -19.62 -9.26 3.99
N TRP A 171 -19.57 -8.04 3.46
CA TRP A 171 -19.72 -7.79 2.03
C TRP A 171 -18.59 -8.44 1.23
N LEU A 172 -17.33 -8.25 1.65
CA LEU A 172 -16.17 -8.86 0.99
C LEU A 172 -16.28 -10.39 1.00
N GLU A 173 -16.73 -11.00 2.08
CA GLU A 173 -16.81 -12.46 2.22
C GLU A 173 -17.99 -13.11 1.48
N SER A 174 -19.13 -12.40 1.33
CA SER A 174 -20.38 -13.06 0.92
C SER A 174 -21.11 -12.45 -0.27
N ASP A 175 -20.83 -11.19 -0.63
CA ASP A 175 -21.55 -10.55 -1.74
C ASP A 175 -21.03 -11.01 -3.10
N LYS A 176 -21.93 -11.32 -4.04
CA LYS A 176 -21.57 -11.76 -5.40
C LYS A 176 -20.77 -10.73 -6.21
N ASN A 177 -20.90 -9.45 -5.87
CA ASN A 177 -20.16 -8.35 -6.49
C ASN A 177 -18.82 -8.10 -5.81
N SER A 178 -18.55 -8.72 -4.65
CA SER A 178 -17.25 -8.62 -3.98
C SER A 178 -16.14 -9.21 -4.86
N PRO A 179 -15.00 -8.52 -5.00
CA PRO A 179 -13.87 -9.07 -5.72
C PRO A 179 -13.25 -10.30 -5.04
N VAL A 180 -13.39 -10.44 -3.71
CA VAL A 180 -12.93 -11.64 -3.00
C VAL A 180 -13.75 -12.85 -3.43
N VAL A 181 -15.09 -12.73 -3.47
CA VAL A 181 -15.99 -13.81 -3.92
C VAL A 181 -15.83 -14.09 -5.42
N LYS A 182 -15.72 -13.04 -6.23
CA LYS A 182 -15.75 -13.14 -7.69
C LYS A 182 -14.45 -13.66 -8.30
N PHE A 183 -13.30 -13.33 -7.74
CA PHE A 183 -11.99 -13.58 -8.38
C PHE A 183 -11.09 -14.58 -7.64
N THR A 184 -11.43 -14.96 -6.40
CA THR A 184 -10.70 -16.01 -5.67
C THR A 184 -11.20 -17.38 -6.13
N GLY A 185 -10.28 -18.31 -6.42
CA GLY A 185 -10.65 -19.67 -6.84
C GLY A 185 -11.33 -20.44 -5.72
N LYS A 186 -12.27 -21.34 -6.07
CA LYS A 186 -13.08 -22.10 -5.10
C LYS A 186 -12.27 -22.98 -4.14
N GLU A 187 -11.10 -23.44 -4.57
CA GLU A 187 -10.19 -24.28 -3.77
C GLU A 187 -9.09 -23.46 -3.08
N GLU A 188 -9.04 -22.15 -3.31
CA GLU A 188 -8.05 -21.27 -2.71
C GLU A 188 -8.52 -20.80 -1.33
N ASN A 189 -7.57 -20.39 -0.49
CA ASN A 189 -7.93 -19.71 0.76
C ASN A 189 -8.63 -18.38 0.42
N ILE A 190 -9.55 -17.94 1.28
CA ILE A 190 -10.32 -16.70 1.08
C ILE A 190 -9.42 -15.45 0.91
N ASP A 191 -8.22 -15.47 1.48
CA ASP A 191 -7.23 -14.39 1.42
C ASP A 191 -6.11 -14.66 0.40
N ALA A 192 -6.30 -15.56 -0.56
CA ALA A 192 -5.27 -15.97 -1.53
C ALA A 192 -5.02 -14.93 -2.62
N LEU A 193 -5.99 -14.06 -2.91
CA LEU A 193 -5.86 -12.99 -3.90
C LEU A 193 -5.85 -11.60 -3.27
N ILE A 194 -6.80 -11.36 -2.37
CA ILE A 194 -6.97 -10.10 -1.65
C ILE A 194 -6.82 -10.37 -0.17
N ASP A 195 -5.78 -9.80 0.43
CA ASP A 195 -5.47 -9.90 1.84
C ASP A 195 -6.09 -8.72 2.60
N PHE A 196 -7.23 -8.96 3.24
CA PHE A 196 -7.96 -7.97 4.03
C PHE A 196 -7.39 -7.88 5.47
N ARG A 197 -7.07 -6.65 5.91
CA ARG A 197 -6.53 -6.37 7.24
C ARG A 197 -7.26 -5.18 7.85
N ALA A 198 -7.60 -5.26 9.13
CA ALA A 198 -8.25 -4.18 9.86
C ALA A 198 -7.32 -3.53 10.88
N ILE A 199 -7.37 -2.20 10.97
CA ILE A 199 -6.57 -1.40 11.88
C ILE A 199 -7.52 -0.52 12.70
N PHE A 200 -7.50 -0.70 14.01
CA PHE A 200 -8.39 -0.05 14.96
C PHE A 200 -7.67 1.03 15.77
N GLN A 201 -8.41 2.05 16.20
CA GLN A 201 -7.90 3.13 17.06
C GLN A 201 -7.81 2.73 18.53
N GLN A 202 -8.53 1.69 18.92
CA GLN A 202 -8.54 1.14 20.27
C GLN A 202 -7.29 0.30 20.52
N THR A 203 -6.90 0.17 21.78
CA THR A 203 -5.83 -0.74 22.20
C THR A 203 -6.30 -2.19 22.26
N PHE A 204 -5.36 -3.13 22.27
CA PHE A 204 -5.64 -4.57 22.18
C PHE A 204 -6.51 -5.12 23.33
N ASP A 205 -6.51 -4.45 24.48
CA ASP A 205 -7.31 -4.77 25.68
C ASP A 205 -8.74 -4.20 25.63
N GLN A 206 -9.06 -3.39 24.62
CA GLN A 206 -10.38 -2.76 24.43
C GLN A 206 -11.21 -3.43 23.32
N LEU A 207 -10.62 -4.36 22.56
CA LEU A 207 -11.29 -5.07 21.47
C LEU A 207 -11.48 -6.54 21.84
N ALA A 208 -12.68 -7.05 21.61
CA ALA A 208 -12.98 -8.46 21.76
C ALA A 208 -12.61 -9.21 20.46
N TYR A 209 -11.54 -10.01 20.51
CA TYR A 209 -11.07 -10.77 19.34
C TYR A 209 -12.13 -11.77 18.86
N GLU A 210 -12.92 -12.33 19.76
CA GLU A 210 -14.02 -13.24 19.50
C GLU A 210 -15.19 -12.62 18.73
N ASN A 211 -15.31 -11.29 18.71
CA ASN A 211 -16.35 -10.57 17.96
C ASN A 211 -15.92 -10.24 16.52
N MET A 212 -14.65 -10.48 16.17
CA MET A 212 -14.14 -10.16 14.84
C MET A 212 -14.82 -11.04 13.77
N PRO A 213 -15.23 -10.45 12.63
CA PRO A 213 -15.85 -11.19 11.53
C PRO A 213 -14.90 -12.27 10.97
N SER A 214 -15.47 -13.32 10.36
CA SER A 214 -14.73 -14.48 9.86
C SER A 214 -13.62 -14.11 8.87
N LEU A 215 -13.81 -13.09 8.04
CA LEU A 215 -12.77 -12.60 7.12
C LEU A 215 -11.53 -12.03 7.84
N LEU A 216 -11.66 -11.57 9.09
CA LEU A 216 -10.54 -11.12 9.94
C LEU A 216 -9.96 -12.26 10.81
N CYS A 217 -10.58 -13.43 10.78
CA CYS A 217 -10.16 -14.64 11.49
C CYS A 217 -10.23 -15.87 10.56
N PRO A 218 -9.71 -15.83 9.31
CA PRO A 218 -10.02 -16.85 8.33
C PRO A 218 -9.33 -18.17 8.66
N THR A 219 -10.04 -19.28 8.52
CA THR A 219 -9.44 -20.62 8.57
C THR A 219 -8.85 -20.97 7.21
N LYS A 220 -7.59 -21.41 7.17
CA LYS A 220 -6.86 -21.63 5.93
C LYS A 220 -6.00 -22.89 5.93
N GLY A 221 -5.64 -23.31 4.73
CA GLY A 221 -4.81 -24.49 4.47
C GLY A 221 -5.54 -25.81 4.72
N LYS A 222 -4.83 -26.92 4.47
CA LYS A 222 -5.42 -28.28 4.51
C LYS A 222 -5.96 -28.70 5.87
N LEU A 223 -5.49 -28.05 6.94
CA LEU A 223 -5.86 -28.36 8.32
C LEU A 223 -6.92 -27.40 8.88
N GLY A 224 -7.34 -26.39 8.13
CA GLY A 224 -8.32 -25.40 8.59
C GLY A 224 -7.84 -24.59 9.79
N LEU A 225 -6.55 -24.25 9.86
CA LEU A 225 -6.02 -23.46 10.97
C LEU A 225 -6.42 -21.99 10.82
N GLN A 226 -6.81 -21.38 11.94
CA GLN A 226 -7.18 -19.96 11.97
C GLN A 226 -5.95 -19.06 11.80
N ASP A 227 -6.06 -18.08 10.92
CA ASP A 227 -5.13 -16.95 10.84
C ASP A 227 -5.50 -15.90 11.91
N HIS A 228 -4.56 -15.62 12.79
CA HIS A 228 -4.71 -14.64 13.87
C HIS A 228 -4.07 -13.28 13.56
N GLU A 229 -3.57 -13.08 12.34
CA GLU A 229 -2.72 -11.94 12.02
C GLU A 229 -3.42 -10.82 11.24
N LYS A 230 -4.75 -10.85 11.08
CA LYS A 230 -5.47 -9.87 10.27
C LYS A 230 -5.85 -8.56 10.99
N VAL A 231 -5.77 -8.52 12.31
CA VAL A 231 -6.29 -7.41 13.12
C VAL A 231 -5.19 -6.70 13.89
N PHE A 232 -5.17 -5.37 13.77
CA PHE A 232 -4.18 -4.50 14.39
C PHE A 232 -4.85 -3.35 15.15
N CYS A 233 -4.10 -2.82 16.10
CA CYS A 233 -4.45 -1.72 17.00
C CYS A 233 -3.36 -0.66 16.92
N VAL A 234 -3.65 0.54 17.41
CA VAL A 234 -2.64 1.58 17.63
C VAL A 234 -1.56 1.12 18.60
N ASP A 235 -0.36 1.66 18.42
CA ASP A 235 0.75 1.40 19.31
C ASP A 235 0.63 2.21 20.61
N HIS A 236 0.48 1.49 21.73
CA HIS A 236 0.50 2.07 23.07
C HIS A 236 1.91 2.03 23.71
N LYS A 237 2.92 1.54 22.98
CA LYS A 237 4.29 1.34 23.47
C LYS A 237 5.25 2.47 23.08
N GLY A 238 4.71 3.59 22.55
CA GLY A 238 5.44 4.86 22.39
C GLY A 238 6.15 5.05 21.05
N GLN A 239 5.95 4.19 20.05
CA GLN A 239 6.48 4.40 18.69
C GLN A 239 5.61 5.33 17.84
N GLY A 240 4.40 5.64 18.28
CA GLY A 240 3.49 6.61 17.66
C GLY A 240 2.17 5.99 17.20
N ASP A 241 1.17 6.83 17.02
CA ASP A 241 -0.14 6.43 16.52
C ASP A 241 -0.15 6.47 14.99
N ILE A 242 -0.37 5.31 14.36
CA ILE A 242 -0.44 5.19 12.89
C ILE A 242 -1.48 6.12 12.26
N PHE A 243 -2.61 6.40 12.93
CA PHE A 243 -3.64 7.29 12.41
C PHE A 243 -3.10 8.71 12.25
N ASP A 244 -2.37 9.22 13.25
CA ASP A 244 -1.75 10.55 13.16
C ASP A 244 -0.57 10.56 12.20
N MET A 245 0.29 9.52 12.28
CA MET A 245 1.46 9.40 11.42
C MET A 245 1.12 9.29 9.93
N ARG A 246 -0.09 8.82 9.60
CA ARG A 246 -0.59 8.67 8.22
C ARG A 246 -1.73 9.61 7.87
N GLY A 247 -2.10 10.51 8.77
CA GLY A 247 -3.21 11.44 8.55
C GLY A 247 -4.49 10.72 8.14
N ILE A 248 -4.81 9.62 8.81
CA ILE A 248 -6.04 8.89 8.61
C ILE A 248 -7.19 9.69 9.25
N ASP A 249 -8.30 9.86 8.53
CA ASP A 249 -9.51 10.47 9.08
C ASP A 249 -10.04 9.59 10.22
N ARG A 250 -9.88 10.08 11.45
CA ARG A 250 -10.25 9.33 12.65
C ARG A 250 -11.75 9.13 12.78
N GLU A 251 -12.59 10.02 12.27
CA GLU A 251 -14.03 9.92 12.47
C GLU A 251 -14.63 8.90 11.49
N LYS A 252 -14.19 8.91 10.23
CA LYS A 252 -14.74 8.07 9.17
C LYS A 252 -13.96 6.77 8.94
N GLY A 253 -12.65 6.80 9.14
CA GLY A 253 -11.77 5.74 8.64
C GLY A 253 -11.71 5.68 7.11
N CYS A 254 -11.03 4.67 6.58
CA CYS A 254 -10.93 4.43 5.13
C CYS A 254 -10.35 3.06 4.80
N MET A 255 -10.50 2.64 3.54
CA MET A 255 -9.71 1.59 2.92
C MET A 255 -8.51 2.19 2.19
N VAL A 256 -7.34 1.61 2.39
CA VAL A 256 -6.15 1.82 1.56
C VAL A 256 -5.88 0.53 0.79
N ILE A 257 -6.09 0.57 -0.53
CA ILE A 257 -5.85 -0.55 -1.44
C ILE A 257 -4.40 -0.49 -1.90
N VAL A 258 -3.65 -1.56 -1.66
CA VAL A 258 -2.22 -1.66 -1.95
C VAL A 258 -1.95 -2.84 -2.88
N ARG A 259 -1.15 -2.56 -3.91
CA ARG A 259 -0.73 -3.49 -4.95
C ARG A 259 0.22 -4.56 -4.41
N PRO A 260 0.41 -5.68 -5.13
CA PRO A 260 1.41 -6.67 -4.76
C PRO A 260 2.86 -6.16 -4.76
N ASP A 261 3.13 -5.06 -5.47
CA ASP A 261 4.43 -4.34 -5.45
C ASP A 261 4.49 -3.24 -4.38
N GLN A 262 3.58 -3.25 -3.40
CA GLN A 262 3.55 -2.36 -2.23
C GLN A 262 3.20 -0.89 -2.54
N TYR A 263 2.72 -0.56 -3.74
CA TYR A 263 2.22 0.77 -4.08
C TYR A 263 0.73 0.92 -3.77
N ILE A 264 0.35 2.09 -3.26
CA ILE A 264 -1.04 2.45 -3.00
C ILE A 264 -1.74 2.66 -4.34
N ALA A 265 -2.73 1.82 -4.61
CA ALA A 265 -3.57 1.94 -5.78
C ALA A 265 -4.74 2.88 -5.53
N HIS A 266 -5.33 2.88 -4.34
CA HIS A 266 -6.53 3.67 -4.06
C HIS A 266 -6.70 3.94 -2.57
N VAL A 267 -7.31 5.09 -2.25
CA VAL A 267 -7.92 5.38 -0.94
C VAL A 267 -9.42 5.54 -1.15
N LEU A 268 -10.24 4.85 -0.35
CA LEU A 268 -11.70 4.82 -0.49
C LEU A 268 -12.41 4.87 0.90
N PRO A 269 -13.64 5.41 0.98
CA PRO A 269 -14.50 5.26 2.17
C PRO A 269 -14.79 3.79 2.49
N LEU A 270 -15.02 3.43 3.76
CA LEU A 270 -15.28 2.04 4.18
C LEU A 270 -16.55 1.42 3.56
N ASP A 271 -17.48 2.24 3.08
CA ASP A 271 -18.74 1.85 2.44
C ASP A 271 -18.73 1.96 0.91
N ALA A 272 -17.58 2.25 0.29
CA ALA A 272 -17.39 2.38 -1.16
C ALA A 272 -17.29 1.03 -1.89
N TYR A 273 -18.29 0.17 -1.67
CA TYR A 273 -18.33 -1.21 -2.18
C TYR A 273 -18.32 -1.28 -3.71
N ASP A 274 -19.08 -0.38 -4.36
CA ASP A 274 -19.19 -0.35 -5.81
C ASP A 274 -17.86 0.08 -6.46
N GLU A 275 -17.15 1.04 -5.85
CA GLU A 275 -15.84 1.47 -6.30
C GLU A 275 -14.78 0.36 -6.16
N VAL A 276 -14.81 -0.39 -5.05
CA VAL A 276 -13.94 -1.57 -4.86
C VAL A 276 -14.22 -2.62 -5.93
N ALA A 277 -15.50 -2.96 -6.15
CA ALA A 277 -15.90 -3.93 -7.15
C ALA A 277 -15.51 -3.50 -8.57
N ALA A 278 -15.73 -2.22 -8.91
CA ALA A 278 -15.38 -1.65 -10.20
C ALA A 278 -13.87 -1.62 -10.43
N PHE A 279 -13.08 -1.24 -9.41
CA PHE A 279 -11.63 -1.18 -9.50
C PHE A 279 -11.03 -2.54 -9.85
N PHE A 280 -11.30 -3.56 -9.04
CA PHE A 280 -10.78 -4.92 -9.27
C PHE A 280 -11.39 -5.58 -10.53
N GLY A 281 -12.68 -5.35 -10.78
CA GLY A 281 -13.35 -5.86 -11.98
C GLY A 281 -12.88 -5.23 -13.28
N GLY A 282 -12.14 -4.13 -13.23
CA GLY A 282 -11.54 -3.49 -14.41
C GLY A 282 -10.37 -4.28 -15.00
N PHE A 283 -9.76 -5.21 -14.25
CA PHE A 283 -8.56 -5.92 -14.71
C PHE A 283 -8.46 -7.39 -14.30
N LEU A 284 -9.22 -7.85 -13.30
CA LEU A 284 -9.23 -9.26 -12.91
C LEU A 284 -10.18 -10.08 -13.79
N ILE A 285 -9.78 -11.32 -14.05
CA ILE A 285 -10.57 -12.33 -14.75
C ILE A 285 -11.11 -13.32 -13.74
N GLU A 286 -12.40 -13.68 -13.87
CA GLU A 286 -13.01 -14.73 -13.05
C GLU A 286 -12.31 -16.08 -13.29
N PRO A 287 -11.94 -16.82 -12.23
CA PRO A 287 -11.34 -18.13 -12.37
C PRO A 287 -12.28 -19.06 -13.14
N LYS A 288 -11.73 -19.86 -14.05
CA LYS A 288 -12.52 -20.86 -14.77
C LYS A 288 -13.07 -21.89 -13.78
N ALA A 289 -14.36 -22.21 -13.94
CA ALA A 289 -15.08 -23.17 -13.13
C ALA A 289 -14.51 -24.60 -13.22
#